data_AF-A0A947NW52-F1
#
_entry.id   AF-A0A947NW52-F1
#
_cell.length_a   1.000
_cell.length_b   1.000
_cell.length_c   1.000
_cell.angle_alpha   90.00
_cell.angle_beta   90.00
_cell.angle_gamma   90.00
#
_symmetry.space_group_name_H-M   'P 1'
#
loop_
_entity.id
_entity.type
_entity.pdbx_description
1 polymer ?
#
loop_
_entity_poly.entity_id
_entity_poly.type
_entity_poly.pdbx_seq_one_letter_code
_entity_poly.pdbx_strand_id
1 'polypeptide(L)'
;FRPLVFDGATPVYATPAGTEDRLVQRNGRIRTFGAGKASGRLLGGNLTVLAALMGTPYLPDFDGAILFLEDTGEAQYRIDRMLSQLALSGILDRVAGVVFGQCTRCAAGVEDYSGFTVPELLEHYLAPLGVPAFRGANIGHVANQLSLPVGARVEIDAGLGSIRILEPVTA
;
A
#
# COMPACT_ATOMS: atom_id res chain seq x y z
N PHE A 1 4.29 11.78 -14.08
CA PHE A 1 3.56 10.95 -15.05
C PHE A 1 4.25 10.91 -16.41
N ARG A 2 4.46 12.04 -17.10
CA ARG A 2 5.09 12.07 -18.44
C ARG A 2 6.39 11.26 -18.58
N PRO A 3 7.38 11.37 -17.67
CA PRO A 3 8.63 10.61 -17.81
C PRO A 3 8.44 9.10 -17.79
N LEU A 4 7.50 8.60 -16.99
CA LEU A 4 7.20 7.17 -16.88
C LEU A 4 6.61 6.62 -18.20
N VAL A 5 5.70 7.38 -18.82
CA VAL A 5 4.85 6.89 -19.92
C VAL A 5 5.40 7.23 -21.31
N PHE A 6 6.10 8.34 -21.46
CA PHE A 6 6.58 8.80 -22.78
C PHE A 6 8.09 8.72 -22.94
N ASP A 7 8.83 8.74 -21.83
CA ASP A 7 10.30 8.81 -21.87
C ASP A 7 10.96 7.51 -21.36
N GLY A 8 10.15 6.46 -21.11
CA GLY A 8 10.63 5.16 -20.61
C GLY A 8 11.38 5.25 -19.27
N ALA A 9 11.17 6.31 -18.49
CA ALA A 9 11.93 6.55 -17.28
C ALA A 9 11.56 5.55 -16.17
N THR A 10 12.53 5.26 -15.30
CA THR A 10 12.39 4.39 -14.14
C THR A 10 12.48 5.20 -12.84
N PRO A 11 11.45 5.99 -12.49
CA PRO A 11 11.51 6.90 -11.35
C PRO A 11 11.55 6.14 -10.02
N VAL A 12 12.08 6.84 -9.00
CA VAL A 12 11.90 6.48 -7.60
C VAL A 12 10.82 7.39 -7.03
N TYR A 13 9.76 6.79 -6.52
CA TYR A 13 8.73 7.47 -5.77
C TYR A 13 9.04 7.36 -4.29
N ALA A 14 9.02 8.49 -3.59
CA ALA A 14 9.09 8.54 -2.13
C ALA A 14 8.10 9.58 -1.64
N THR A 15 7.54 9.37 -0.45
CA THR A 15 6.71 10.41 0.16
C THR A 15 7.61 11.56 0.61
N PRO A 16 7.40 12.79 0.14
CA PRO A 16 8.22 13.93 0.55
C PRO A 16 8.08 14.19 2.05
N ALA A 17 9.14 14.72 2.65
CA ALA A 17 9.08 15.26 4.00
C ALA A 17 8.03 16.38 4.04
N GLY A 18 7.19 16.35 5.07
CA GLY A 18 6.12 17.31 5.28
C GLY A 18 6.69 18.71 5.50
N THR A 19 6.01 19.71 4.97
CA THR A 19 6.33 21.14 5.16
C THR A 19 5.50 21.78 6.29
N GLU A 20 4.82 20.95 7.09
CA GLU A 20 4.00 21.40 8.22
C GLU A 20 4.91 21.94 9.34
N ASP A 21 4.53 23.07 9.96
CA ASP A 21 5.20 23.59 11.17
C ASP A 21 4.82 22.74 12.40
N ARG A 22 5.26 21.50 12.37
CA ARG A 22 5.00 20.47 13.39
C ARG A 22 6.25 19.60 13.56
N LEU A 23 6.51 19.21 14.80
CA LEU A 23 7.60 18.28 15.14
C LEU A 23 7.46 16.91 14.46
N VAL A 24 6.22 16.52 14.15
CA VAL A 24 5.90 15.23 13.54
C VAL A 24 4.88 15.43 12.42
N GLN A 25 5.27 15.03 11.21
CA GLN A 25 4.40 15.00 10.04
C GLN A 25 3.18 14.10 10.30
N ARG A 26 1.97 14.61 10.04
CA ARG A 26 0.74 13.81 10.15
C ARG A 26 0.41 13.08 8.85
N ASN A 27 0.46 13.78 7.73
CA ASN A 27 0.06 13.25 6.43
C ASN A 27 1.24 12.65 5.69
N GLY A 28 1.09 11.44 5.13
CA GLY A 28 2.20 10.78 4.41
C GLY A 28 3.37 10.37 5.31
N ARG A 29 3.19 10.33 6.63
CA ARG A 29 4.22 9.81 7.53
C ARG A 29 4.46 8.33 7.25
N ILE A 30 5.70 7.99 6.95
CA ILE A 30 6.12 6.61 6.79
C ILE A 30 6.11 5.91 8.15
N ARG A 31 5.46 4.75 8.21
CA ARG A 31 5.58 3.79 9.31
C ARG A 31 5.94 2.43 8.70
N THR A 32 7.06 1.89 9.15
CA THR A 32 7.56 0.58 8.76
C THR A 32 7.00 -0.49 9.69
N PHE A 33 6.54 -1.60 9.13
CA PHE A 33 6.06 -2.79 9.84
C PHE A 33 7.04 -3.96 9.67
N GLY A 34 7.67 -4.06 8.49
CA GLY A 34 8.79 -4.95 8.22
C GLY A 34 9.89 -4.18 7.51
N ALA A 35 11.12 -4.26 8.00
CA ALA A 35 12.25 -3.52 7.43
C ALA A 35 12.84 -4.25 6.21
N GLY A 36 13.65 -3.53 5.43
CA GLY A 36 14.41 -4.08 4.31
C GLY A 36 13.84 -3.70 2.95
N LYS A 37 14.29 -4.44 1.93
CA LYS A 37 13.96 -4.22 0.53
C LYS A 37 13.41 -5.49 -0.11
N ALA A 38 12.46 -5.33 -1.02
CA ALA A 38 11.89 -6.42 -1.77
C ALA A 38 11.57 -5.98 -3.19
N SER A 39 11.64 -6.93 -4.13
CA SER A 39 11.39 -6.68 -5.54
C SER A 39 10.41 -7.69 -6.12
N GLY A 40 9.45 -7.21 -6.89
CA GLY A 40 8.32 -8.01 -7.34
C GLY A 40 7.55 -7.31 -8.46
N ARG A 41 6.52 -7.98 -9.00
CA ARG A 41 5.52 -7.29 -9.84
C ARG A 41 4.64 -6.44 -8.93
N LEU A 42 4.39 -5.19 -9.28
CA LEU A 42 3.51 -4.30 -8.52
C LEU A 42 2.05 -4.63 -8.80
N LEU A 43 1.32 -5.14 -7.81
CA LEU A 43 -0.09 -5.53 -7.93
C LEU A 43 -0.90 -4.99 -6.75
N GLY A 44 -2.18 -4.72 -6.97
CA GLY A 44 -3.08 -4.20 -5.93
C GLY A 44 -3.89 -3.00 -6.40
N GLY A 45 -4.12 -2.04 -5.50
CA GLY A 45 -4.99 -0.89 -5.74
C GLY A 45 -5.89 -0.61 -4.54
N ASN A 46 -7.16 -0.34 -4.81
CA ASN A 46 -8.16 -0.14 -3.77
C ASN A 46 -8.48 -1.45 -3.04
N LEU A 47 -8.40 -1.47 -1.71
CA LEU A 47 -8.62 -2.66 -0.87
C LEU A 47 -10.04 -3.22 -1.04
N THR A 48 -11.06 -2.35 -1.03
CA THR A 48 -12.45 -2.75 -1.25
C THR A 48 -12.66 -3.41 -2.61
N VAL A 49 -12.10 -2.84 -3.68
CA VAL A 49 -12.19 -3.43 -5.04
C VAL A 49 -11.44 -4.76 -5.10
N LEU A 50 -10.23 -4.85 -4.55
CA LEU A 50 -9.46 -6.09 -4.56
C LEU A 50 -10.18 -7.21 -3.78
N ALA A 51 -10.73 -6.91 -2.60
CA ALA A 51 -11.50 -7.85 -1.81
C ALA A 51 -12.74 -8.38 -2.57
N ALA A 52 -13.34 -7.58 -3.45
CA ALA A 52 -14.46 -7.99 -4.29
C ALA A 52 -14.07 -8.93 -5.44
N LEU A 53 -12.79 -8.98 -5.84
CA LEU A 53 -12.29 -9.91 -6.88
C LEU A 53 -11.98 -11.30 -6.33
N MET A 54 -11.92 -11.46 -5.01
CA MET A 54 -11.54 -12.70 -4.35
C MET A 54 -12.45 -13.86 -4.75
N GLY A 55 -11.84 -14.97 -5.17
CA GLY A 55 -12.56 -16.16 -5.63
C GLY A 55 -13.06 -16.09 -7.08
N THR A 56 -12.73 -15.02 -7.82
CA THR A 56 -13.04 -14.89 -9.26
C THR A 56 -11.81 -15.19 -10.13
N PRO A 57 -11.98 -15.51 -11.43
CA PRO A 57 -10.87 -15.67 -12.37
C PRO A 57 -10.07 -14.38 -12.63
N TYR A 58 -10.55 -13.22 -12.14
CA TYR A 58 -9.91 -11.92 -12.34
C TYR A 58 -8.95 -11.55 -11.20
N LEU A 59 -8.88 -12.38 -10.15
CA LEU A 59 -7.93 -12.19 -9.06
C LEU A 59 -6.49 -12.43 -9.59
N PRO A 60 -5.58 -11.45 -9.48
CA PRO A 60 -4.19 -11.64 -9.91
C PRO A 60 -3.48 -12.71 -9.09
N ASP A 61 -2.44 -13.28 -9.68
CA ASP A 61 -1.46 -14.08 -8.94
C ASP A 61 -0.51 -13.15 -8.15
N PHE A 62 -0.47 -13.32 -6.84
CA PHE A 62 0.30 -12.48 -5.91
C PHE A 62 1.62 -13.12 -5.46
N ASP A 63 1.97 -14.29 -5.99
CA ASP A 63 3.18 -15.01 -5.59
C ASP A 63 4.44 -14.19 -5.95
N GLY A 64 5.19 -13.80 -4.92
CA GLY A 64 6.36 -12.93 -5.04
C GLY A 64 6.06 -11.49 -5.51
N ALA A 65 4.80 -11.05 -5.44
CA ALA A 65 4.40 -9.70 -5.83
C ALA A 65 4.73 -8.66 -4.76
N ILE A 66 4.86 -7.40 -5.18
CA ILE A 66 4.74 -6.25 -4.27
C ILE A 66 3.27 -5.86 -4.25
N LEU A 67 2.60 -6.13 -3.14
CA LEU A 67 1.21 -5.77 -2.94
C LEU A 67 1.13 -4.31 -2.51
N PHE A 68 0.34 -3.48 -3.21
CA PHE A 68 0.01 -2.14 -2.75
C PHE A 68 -1.49 -1.98 -2.51
N LEU A 69 -1.86 -1.36 -1.40
CA LEU A 69 -3.26 -1.21 -0.97
C LEU A 69 -3.55 0.22 -0.56
N GLU A 70 -4.73 0.72 -0.88
CA GLU A 70 -5.26 1.99 -0.39
C GLU A 70 -6.77 1.89 -0.20
N ASP A 71 -7.40 2.83 0.52
CA ASP A 71 -8.85 2.94 0.51
C ASP A 71 -9.35 4.36 0.88
N THR A 72 -10.66 4.60 0.82
CA THR A 72 -11.27 5.86 1.28
C THR A 72 -12.64 5.61 1.89
N GLY A 73 -13.00 6.40 2.90
CA GLY A 73 -14.37 6.45 3.43
C GLY A 73 -14.84 5.17 4.14
N GLU A 74 -13.95 4.23 4.42
CA GLU A 74 -14.31 2.96 5.05
C GLU A 74 -14.22 2.99 6.58
N ALA A 75 -15.15 2.30 7.23
CA ALA A 75 -15.08 2.08 8.67
C ALA A 75 -13.98 1.06 9.01
N GLN A 76 -13.34 1.20 10.18
CA GLN A 76 -12.20 0.34 10.56
C GLN A 76 -12.56 -1.14 10.56
N TYR A 77 -13.75 -1.53 11.04
CA TYR A 77 -14.20 -2.92 11.02
C TYR A 77 -14.33 -3.51 9.60
N ARG A 78 -14.56 -2.66 8.57
CA ARG A 78 -14.61 -3.11 7.18
C ARG A 78 -13.22 -3.32 6.62
N ILE A 79 -12.29 -2.40 6.93
CA ILE A 79 -10.87 -2.57 6.62
C ILE A 79 -10.35 -3.86 7.25
N ASP A 80 -10.64 -4.09 8.53
CA ASP A 80 -10.28 -5.31 9.24
C ASP A 80 -10.80 -6.55 8.50
N ARG A 81 -12.12 -6.63 8.25
CA ARG A 81 -12.74 -7.74 7.51
C ARG A 81 -12.06 -8.01 6.16
N MET A 82 -11.71 -6.96 5.41
CA MET A 82 -11.06 -7.12 4.10
C MET A 82 -9.62 -7.59 4.22
N LEU A 83 -8.85 -7.07 5.19
CA LEU A 83 -7.51 -7.57 5.49
C LEU A 83 -7.55 -9.03 5.99
N SER A 84 -8.54 -9.39 6.82
CA SER A 84 -8.77 -10.79 7.22
C SER A 84 -9.02 -11.67 6.01
N GLN A 85 -9.84 -11.21 5.05
CA GLN A 85 -10.15 -11.98 3.83
C GLN A 85 -8.90 -12.22 2.98
N LEU A 86 -8.04 -11.20 2.82
CA LEU A 86 -6.76 -11.34 2.14
C LEU A 86 -5.83 -12.33 2.88
N ALA A 87 -5.75 -12.24 4.21
CA ALA A 87 -4.96 -13.15 5.04
C ALA A 87 -5.46 -14.60 4.92
N LEU A 88 -6.75 -14.84 5.12
CA LEU A 88 -7.36 -16.18 5.10
C LEU A 88 -7.34 -16.82 3.71
N SER A 89 -7.22 -16.03 2.64
CA SER A 89 -7.00 -16.54 1.27
C SER A 89 -5.55 -16.96 0.98
N GLY A 90 -4.63 -16.70 1.90
CA GLY A 90 -3.21 -16.94 1.75
C GLY A 90 -2.49 -15.96 0.83
N ILE A 91 -3.14 -14.87 0.37
CA ILE A 91 -2.47 -13.86 -0.47
C ILE A 91 -1.33 -13.20 0.32
N LEU A 92 -1.58 -12.79 1.57
CA LEU A 92 -0.57 -12.09 2.37
C LEU A 92 0.66 -12.95 2.67
N ASP A 93 0.52 -14.28 2.68
CA ASP A 93 1.64 -15.20 2.93
C ASP A 93 2.57 -15.37 1.71
N ARG A 94 2.13 -14.95 0.51
CA ARG A 94 2.83 -15.21 -0.75
C ARG A 94 3.47 -13.97 -1.36
N VAL A 95 3.20 -12.77 -0.84
CA VAL A 95 3.78 -11.51 -1.33
C VAL A 95 5.24 -11.38 -0.92
N ALA A 96 6.04 -10.70 -1.75
CA ALA A 96 7.42 -10.35 -1.43
C ALA A 96 7.54 -9.07 -0.57
N GLY A 97 6.50 -8.24 -0.54
CA GLY A 97 6.44 -7.02 0.26
C GLY A 97 5.12 -6.27 0.12
N VAL A 98 4.85 -5.37 1.06
CA VAL A 98 3.56 -4.66 1.13
C VAL A 98 3.74 -3.15 1.27
N VAL A 99 2.98 -2.38 0.48
CA VAL A 99 2.87 -0.93 0.63
C VAL A 99 1.43 -0.55 0.89
N PHE A 100 1.16 0.05 2.04
CA PHE A 100 -0.15 0.65 2.30
C PHE A 100 -0.09 2.16 2.02
N GLY A 101 -0.95 2.64 1.13
CA GLY A 101 -1.15 4.06 0.84
C GLY A 101 -1.80 4.80 2.00
N GLN A 102 -2.68 5.74 1.66
CA GLN A 102 -3.46 6.48 2.65
C GLN A 102 -4.90 5.96 2.66
N CYS A 103 -5.48 5.87 3.86
CA CYS A 103 -6.90 5.59 4.04
C CYS A 103 -7.62 6.89 4.40
N THR A 104 -8.06 7.67 3.41
CA THR A 104 -8.64 9.00 3.68
C THR A 104 -10.09 8.88 4.13
N ARG A 105 -10.47 9.63 5.19
CA ARG A 105 -11.81 9.55 5.81
C ARG A 105 -12.18 8.14 6.30
N CYS A 106 -11.20 7.29 6.60
CA CYS A 106 -11.45 5.96 7.13
C CYS A 106 -11.64 5.99 8.65
N ALA A 107 -12.88 6.12 9.08
CA ALA A 107 -13.30 6.08 10.47
C ALA A 107 -14.77 5.66 10.55
N ALA A 108 -15.14 4.89 11.57
CA ALA A 108 -16.51 4.42 11.77
C ALA A 108 -17.50 5.56 12.06
N GLY A 109 -17.00 6.76 12.41
CA GLY A 109 -17.84 7.91 12.75
C GLY A 109 -18.65 7.71 14.04
N VAL A 110 -18.25 6.75 14.88
CA VAL A 110 -18.88 6.44 16.16
C VAL A 110 -18.03 7.07 17.27
N GLU A 111 -18.67 7.81 18.16
CA GLU A 111 -18.04 8.30 19.39
C GLU A 111 -17.63 7.09 20.26
N ASP A 112 -16.44 7.15 20.87
CA ASP A 112 -15.88 6.07 21.69
C ASP A 112 -15.70 4.71 20.99
N TYR A 113 -15.38 4.71 19.69
CA TYR A 113 -14.99 3.48 18.99
C TYR A 113 -13.81 2.80 19.70
N SER A 114 -14.06 1.61 20.25
CA SER A 114 -13.11 0.83 21.08
C SER A 114 -12.34 -0.24 20.31
N GLY A 115 -12.56 -0.36 19.00
CA GLY A 115 -11.82 -1.29 18.15
C GLY A 115 -10.48 -0.72 17.67
N PHE A 116 -9.73 -1.54 16.94
CA PHE A 116 -8.45 -1.10 16.38
C PHE A 116 -8.59 0.05 15.39
N THR A 117 -7.67 0.99 15.47
CA THR A 117 -7.43 2.01 14.45
C THR A 117 -6.83 1.37 13.20
N VAL A 118 -6.95 2.01 12.03
CA VAL A 118 -6.30 1.51 10.79
C VAL A 118 -4.79 1.27 10.97
N PRO A 119 -4.01 2.17 11.60
CA PRO A 119 -2.63 1.90 12.01
C PRO A 119 -2.38 0.61 12.80
N GLU A 120 -3.29 0.23 13.69
CA GLU A 120 -3.17 -0.97 14.54
C GLU A 120 -3.59 -2.22 13.77
N LEU A 121 -4.62 -2.13 12.92
CA LEU A 121 -4.97 -3.20 12.00
C LEU A 121 -3.80 -3.52 11.06
N LEU A 122 -3.18 -2.50 10.46
CA LEU A 122 -2.02 -2.71 9.59
C LEU A 122 -0.84 -3.32 10.35
N GLU A 123 -0.61 -2.93 11.61
CA GLU A 123 0.41 -3.58 12.44
C GLU A 123 0.07 -5.07 12.65
N HIS A 124 -1.18 -5.38 12.99
CA HIS A 124 -1.65 -6.73 13.25
C HIS A 124 -1.45 -7.66 12.03
N TYR A 125 -1.78 -7.20 10.83
CA TYR A 125 -1.69 -8.02 9.62
C TYR A 125 -0.33 -8.01 8.94
N LEU A 126 0.43 -6.90 9.00
CA LEU A 126 1.65 -6.75 8.20
C LEU A 126 2.93 -7.08 8.98
N ALA A 127 2.98 -6.82 10.30
CA ALA A 127 4.18 -7.11 11.10
C ALA A 127 4.55 -8.61 11.13
N PRO A 128 3.59 -9.55 11.20
CA PRO A 128 3.92 -10.98 11.24
C PRO A 128 4.43 -11.58 9.92
N LEU A 129 4.27 -10.87 8.78
CA LEU A 129 4.57 -11.43 7.46
C LEU A 129 6.06 -11.70 7.23
N GLY A 130 6.95 -11.07 7.99
CA GLY A 130 8.40 -11.25 7.84
C GLY A 130 8.99 -10.67 6.54
N VAL A 131 8.20 -9.89 5.79
CA VAL A 131 8.60 -9.23 4.53
C VAL A 131 8.64 -7.71 4.70
N PRO A 132 9.37 -6.96 3.84
CA PRO A 132 9.36 -5.51 3.86
C PRO A 132 7.95 -4.95 3.69
N ALA A 133 7.52 -4.13 4.66
CA ALA A 133 6.19 -3.57 4.69
C ALA A 133 6.18 -2.18 5.31
N PHE A 134 5.49 -1.23 4.67
CA PHE A 134 5.32 0.11 5.22
C PHE A 134 3.99 0.73 4.82
N ARG A 135 3.57 1.76 5.55
CA ARG A 135 2.48 2.66 5.14
C ARG A 135 2.91 4.09 4.94
N GLY A 136 2.04 4.89 4.33
CA GLY A 136 2.20 6.35 4.20
C GLY A 136 2.69 6.80 2.84
N ALA A 137 2.76 5.88 1.87
CA ALA A 137 2.95 6.24 0.47
C ALA A 137 1.81 7.17 0.00
N ASN A 138 2.10 8.11 -0.89
CA ASN A 138 1.10 8.99 -1.52
C ASN A 138 0.25 8.22 -2.56
N ILE A 139 -0.42 7.16 -2.12
CA ILE A 139 -1.30 6.32 -2.92
C ILE A 139 -2.69 6.39 -2.32
N GLY A 140 -3.71 6.43 -3.18
CA GLY A 140 -5.10 6.56 -2.80
C GLY A 140 -5.64 7.97 -2.97
N HIS A 141 -6.73 8.27 -2.26
CA HIS A 141 -7.52 9.48 -2.49
C HIS A 141 -6.91 10.73 -1.85
N VAL A 142 -5.78 11.21 -2.41
CA VAL A 142 -4.99 12.35 -1.91
C VAL A 142 -4.60 13.30 -3.06
N ALA A 143 -4.35 14.58 -2.75
CA ALA A 143 -4.04 15.59 -3.78
C ALA A 143 -2.76 15.27 -4.59
N ASN A 144 -1.70 14.80 -3.93
CA ASN A 144 -0.42 14.47 -4.57
C ASN A 144 -0.30 12.97 -4.87
N GLN A 145 -1.35 12.37 -5.43
CA GLN A 145 -1.41 10.94 -5.70
C GLN A 145 -0.36 10.50 -6.73
N LEU A 146 0.34 9.40 -6.42
CA LEU A 146 1.26 8.74 -7.33
C LEU A 146 0.51 7.96 -8.40
N SER A 147 0.93 8.09 -9.64
CA SER A 147 0.51 7.20 -10.73
C SER A 147 1.44 6.00 -10.77
N LEU A 148 0.93 4.83 -10.43
CA LEU A 148 1.71 3.60 -10.37
C LEU A 148 1.38 2.67 -11.54
N PRO A 149 2.39 2.10 -12.23
CA PRO A 149 2.18 1.16 -13.32
C PRO A 149 1.92 -0.25 -12.79
N VAL A 150 0.65 -0.64 -12.69
CA VAL A 150 0.26 -2.00 -12.27
C VAL A 150 0.84 -3.03 -13.23
N GLY A 151 1.49 -4.07 -12.68
CA GLY A 151 2.13 -5.16 -13.43
C GLY A 151 3.63 -4.98 -13.69
N ALA A 152 4.17 -3.76 -13.53
CA ALA A 152 5.59 -3.47 -13.71
C ALA A 152 6.46 -4.11 -12.62
N ARG A 153 7.73 -4.37 -12.93
CA ARG A 153 8.73 -4.77 -11.91
C ARG A 153 9.16 -3.55 -11.10
N VAL A 154 9.08 -3.68 -9.78
CA VAL A 154 9.46 -2.62 -8.83
C VAL A 154 10.32 -3.17 -7.70
N GLU A 155 11.09 -2.30 -7.06
CA GLU A 155 11.72 -2.51 -5.76
C GLU A 155 11.08 -1.56 -4.74
N ILE A 156 10.80 -2.05 -3.53
CA ILE A 156 10.43 -1.20 -2.40
C ILE A 156 11.56 -1.15 -1.38
N ASP A 157 11.70 -0.02 -0.71
CA ASP A 157 12.51 0.13 0.50
C ASP A 157 11.60 0.60 1.64
N ALA A 158 11.34 -0.29 2.58
CA ALA A 158 10.42 -0.03 3.68
C ALA A 158 11.00 0.88 4.76
N GLY A 159 12.33 1.03 4.83
CA GLY A 159 12.99 1.98 5.72
C GLY A 159 12.91 3.41 5.19
N LEU A 160 13.00 3.58 3.86
CA LEU A 160 12.86 4.88 3.19
C LEU A 160 11.41 5.22 2.82
N GLY A 161 10.50 4.24 2.83
CA GLY A 161 9.14 4.41 2.32
C GLY A 161 9.10 4.75 0.84
N SER A 162 9.93 4.06 0.04
CA SER A 162 10.08 4.35 -1.40
C SER A 162 9.71 3.16 -2.29
N ILE A 163 9.34 3.47 -3.53
CA ILE A 163 8.99 2.53 -4.60
C ILE A 163 9.79 2.93 -5.83
N ARG A 164 10.67 2.07 -6.31
CA ARG A 164 11.48 2.28 -7.52
C ARG A 164 10.95 1.41 -8.65
N ILE A 165 10.63 2.03 -9.78
CA ILE A 165 10.37 1.30 -11.03
C ILE A 165 11.70 0.73 -11.54
N LEU A 166 11.74 -0.55 -11.91
CA LEU A 166 12.99 -1.22 -12.29
C LEU A 166 13.21 -1.28 -13.81
N GLU A 167 12.15 -1.14 -14.59
CA GLU A 167 12.19 -1.26 -16.04
C GLU A 167 11.20 -0.29 -16.71
N PRO A 168 11.45 0.14 -17.96
CA PRO A 168 10.48 0.92 -18.73
C PRO A 168 9.15 0.19 -18.84
N VAL A 169 8.04 0.91 -18.65
CA VAL A 169 6.68 0.34 -18.67
C VAL A 169 5.96 0.56 -20.00
N THR A 170 6.62 1.24 -20.93
CA THR A 170 6.20 1.51 -22.30
C THR A 170 7.37 1.23 -23.24
N ALA A 171 7.06 0.78 -24.45
CA ALA A 171 8.05 0.54 -25.51
C ALA A 171 8.54 1.84 -26.15
#